data_AF-A0A1F6FTE8-F1
#
_entry.id   AF-A0A1F6FTE8-F1
#
_cell.length_a   1.000
_cell.length_b   1.000
_cell.length_c   1.000
_cell.angle_alpha   90.00
_cell.angle_beta   90.00
_cell.angle_gamma   90.00
#
_symmetry.space_group_name_H-M   'P 1'
#
loop_
_entity.id
_entity.type
_entity.pdbx_description
1 polymer ?
#
loop_
_entity_poly.entity_id
_entity_poly.type
_entity_poly.pdbx_seq_one_letter_code
_entity_poly.pdbx_strand_id
1 'polypeptide(L)'
;MVKYPQHKHGEVNSKSIKLVNMASGSLSKATAMIIDKRYCPEAIQQIDSVIGLLKSTRKELLKGHLESCLITQLKTDKEGAVKELLKIYNMQ
;
A
#
# COMPACT_ATOMS: atom_id res chain seq x y z
N MET A 1 -18.29 -5.18 -9.68
CA MET A 1 -16.89 -4.69 -9.67
C MET A 1 -16.90 -3.19 -9.45
N VAL A 2 -16.40 -2.71 -8.30
CA VAL A 2 -16.25 -1.28 -8.03
C VAL A 2 -15.23 -0.72 -9.02
N LYS A 3 -15.63 0.23 -9.86
CA LYS A 3 -14.71 0.96 -10.75
C LYS A 3 -14.06 2.06 -9.93
N TYR A 4 -12.78 1.90 -9.61
CA TYR A 4 -11.99 2.97 -9.00
C TYR A 4 -11.65 4.03 -10.07
N PRO A 5 -11.76 5.32 -9.76
CA PRO A 5 -11.33 6.38 -10.69
C PRO A 5 -9.86 6.14 -11.05
N GLN A 6 -9.59 5.94 -12.34
CA GLN A 6 -8.23 5.73 -12.82
C GLN A 6 -7.47 7.06 -12.78
N HIS A 7 -6.31 7.07 -12.11
CA HIS A 7 -5.34 8.15 -12.26
C HIS A 7 -4.86 8.17 -13.71
N LYS A 8 -4.93 9.32 -14.38
CA LYS A 8 -4.67 9.47 -15.82
C LYS A 8 -3.19 9.48 -16.23
N HIS A 9 -2.26 9.16 -15.33
CA HIS A 9 -0.83 9.31 -15.58
C HIS A 9 0.02 8.39 -14.67
N GLY A 10 0.97 7.68 -15.28
CA GLY A 10 1.94 6.78 -14.64
C GLY A 10 1.84 5.35 -15.17
N GLU A 11 2.99 4.70 -15.40
CA GLU A 11 3.02 3.25 -15.62
C GLU A 11 2.54 2.51 -14.37
N VAL A 12 1.99 1.31 -14.58
CA VAL A 12 1.58 0.44 -13.49
C VAL A 12 2.77 0.16 -12.56
N ASN A 13 2.61 0.41 -11.25
CA ASN A 13 3.64 0.09 -10.27
C ASN A 13 3.71 -1.43 -10.04
N SER A 14 4.43 -2.10 -10.93
CA SER A 14 4.58 -3.57 -10.94
C SER A 14 5.18 -4.10 -9.64
N LYS A 15 6.05 -3.32 -8.98
CA LYS A 15 6.66 -3.69 -7.70
C LYS A 15 5.65 -3.65 -6.56
N SER A 16 4.80 -2.62 -6.47
CA SER A 16 3.73 -2.59 -5.47
C SER A 16 2.71 -3.71 -5.71
N ILE A 17 2.42 -4.07 -6.96
CA ILE A 17 1.57 -5.23 -7.29
C ILE A 17 2.17 -6.53 -6.77
N LYS A 18 3.48 -6.76 -7.00
CA LYS A 18 4.17 -7.94 -6.47
C LYS A 18 4.08 -7.99 -4.93
N LEU A 19 4.35 -6.87 -4.26
CA LEU A 19 4.32 -6.78 -2.80
C LEU A 19 2.91 -7.02 -2.23
N VAL A 20 1.87 -6.44 -2.81
CA VAL A 20 0.49 -6.61 -2.33
C VAL A 20 -0.01 -8.03 -2.56
N ASN A 21 0.37 -8.68 -3.67
CA ASN A 21 0.02 -10.07 -3.93
C ASN A 21 0.70 -11.01 -2.92
N MET A 22 1.96 -10.75 -2.58
CA MET A 22 2.64 -11.48 -1.49
C MET A 22 1.95 -11.25 -0.15
N ALA A 23 1.55 -10.02 0.17
CA ALA A 23 0.81 -9.71 1.39
C ALA A 23 -0.52 -10.48 1.45
N SER A 24 -1.25 -10.53 0.33
CA SER A 24 -2.51 -11.25 0.22
C SER A 24 -2.34 -12.75 0.46
N GLY A 25 -1.38 -13.40 -0.21
CA GLY A 25 -1.10 -14.83 0.02
C GLY A 25 -0.61 -15.11 1.45
N SER A 26 0.19 -14.20 2.01
CA SER A 26 0.66 -14.28 3.40
C SER A 26 -0.48 -14.14 4.41
N LEU A 27 -1.47 -13.28 4.12
CA LEU A 27 -2.67 -13.12 4.94
C LEU A 27 -3.57 -14.36 4.88
N SER A 28 -3.76 -14.95 3.70
CA SER A 28 -4.49 -16.22 3.58
C SER A 28 -3.89 -17.34 4.43
N LYS A 29 -2.55 -17.39 4.53
CA LYS A 29 -1.87 -18.32 5.45
C LYS A 29 -2.19 -18.02 6.91
N ALA A 30 -2.12 -16.76 7.35
CA ALA A 30 -2.50 -16.38 8.71
C ALA A 30 -3.95 -16.80 9.04
N THR A 31 -4.88 -16.62 8.10
CA THR A 31 -6.27 -17.09 8.26
C THR A 31 -6.33 -18.61 8.47
N ALA A 32 -5.62 -19.40 7.67
CA ALA A 32 -5.57 -20.85 7.84
C ALA A 32 -4.98 -21.26 9.20
N MET A 33 -3.90 -20.59 9.65
CA MET A 33 -3.29 -20.87 10.95
C MET A 33 -4.26 -20.67 12.13
N ILE A 34 -5.13 -19.65 12.04
CA ILE A 34 -6.14 -19.36 13.05
C ILE A 34 -7.25 -20.42 13.04
N ILE A 35 -7.74 -20.79 11.84
CA ILE A 35 -8.76 -21.84 11.68
C ILE A 35 -8.25 -23.18 12.21
N ASP A 36 -6.98 -23.50 11.91
CA ASP A 36 -6.30 -24.73 12.34
C ASP A 36 -5.88 -24.71 13.82
N LYS A 37 -6.19 -23.64 14.56
CA LYS A 37 -5.83 -23.45 15.99
C LYS A 37 -4.33 -23.64 16.26
N ARG A 38 -3.47 -23.18 15.35
CA ARG A 38 -2.01 -23.22 15.55
C ARG A 38 -1.57 -22.34 16.72
N TYR A 39 -0.35 -22.57 17.19
CA TYR A 39 0.25 -21.84 18.31
C TYR A 39 0.21 -20.32 18.06
N CYS A 40 -0.45 -19.58 18.94
CA CYS A 40 -0.77 -18.16 18.72
C CYS A 40 0.46 -17.30 18.36
N PRO A 41 1.64 -17.45 18.99
CA PRO A 41 2.82 -16.70 18.61
C PRO A 41 3.25 -16.87 17.14
N GLU A 42 3.06 -18.03 16.53
CA GLU A 42 3.37 -18.24 15.11
C GLU A 42 2.40 -17.47 14.20
N ALA A 43 1.11 -17.49 14.54
CA ALA A 43 0.10 -16.74 13.80
C ALA A 43 0.33 -15.22 13.93
N ILE A 44 0.74 -14.76 15.12
CA ILE A 44 1.15 -13.37 15.36
C ILE A 44 2.35 -13.00 14.48
N GLN A 45 3.40 -13.83 14.47
CA GLN A 45 4.58 -13.59 13.63
C GLN A 45 4.25 -13.55 12.12
N GLN A 46 3.31 -14.40 11.69
CA GLN A 46 2.81 -14.39 10.31
C GLN A 46 2.05 -13.09 10.01
N ILE A 47 1.21 -12.60 10.93
CA ILE A 47 0.49 -11.32 10.80
C ILE A 47 1.49 -10.15 10.73
N ASP A 48 2.51 -10.13 11.58
CA ASP A 48 3.54 -9.08 11.55
C ASP A 48 4.28 -9.04 10.22
N SER A 49 4.52 -10.21 9.62
CA SER A 49 5.10 -10.34 8.28
C SER A 49 4.18 -9.74 7.21
N VAL A 50 2.86 -9.95 7.30
CA VAL A 50 1.87 -9.30 6.43
C VAL A 50 1.92 -7.78 6.58
N ILE A 51 1.95 -7.28 7.82
CA ILE A 51 2.04 -5.84 8.10
C ILE A 51 3.31 -5.24 7.47
N GLY A 52 4.45 -5.93 7.56
CA GLY A 52 5.70 -5.51 6.91
C GLY A 52 5.58 -5.41 5.38
N LEU A 53 4.92 -6.37 4.74
CA LEU A 53 4.64 -6.34 3.30
C LEU A 53 3.70 -5.19 2.91
N LEU A 54 2.66 -4.92 3.71
CA LEU A 54 1.74 -3.81 3.48
C LEU A 54 2.42 -2.44 3.64
N LYS A 55 3.28 -2.28 4.66
CA LYS A 55 4.12 -1.08 4.83
C LYS A 55 5.03 -0.87 3.62
N SER A 56 5.65 -1.93 3.12
CA SER A 56 6.51 -1.89 1.94
C SER A 56 5.73 -1.52 0.67
N THR A 57 4.55 -2.11 0.49
CA THR A 57 3.62 -1.81 -0.61
C THR A 57 3.24 -0.32 -0.61
N ARG A 58 2.84 0.21 0.56
CA ARG A 58 2.49 1.62 0.75
C ARG A 58 3.65 2.54 0.36
N LYS A 59 4.87 2.23 0.81
CA LYS A 59 6.07 3.02 0.50
C LYS A 59 6.34 3.06 -1.01
N GLU A 60 6.21 1.92 -1.69
CA GLU A 60 6.45 1.83 -3.13
C GLU A 60 5.38 2.59 -3.94
N LEU A 61 4.11 2.50 -3.54
CA LEU A 61 3.03 3.30 -4.15
C LEU A 61 3.26 4.79 -3.98
N LEU A 62 3.60 5.21 -2.77
CA LEU A 62 3.88 6.62 -2.50
C LEU A 62 5.06 7.12 -3.32
N LYS A 63 6.16 6.36 -3.39
CA LYS A 63 7.32 6.71 -4.21
C LYS A 63 6.91 6.97 -5.66
N GLY A 64 6.18 6.04 -6.28
CA GLY A 64 5.69 6.19 -7.65
C GLY A 64 4.79 7.41 -7.83
N HIS A 65 3.94 7.72 -6.85
CA HIS A 65 3.10 8.92 -6.86
C HIS A 65 3.91 10.22 -6.79
N LEU A 66 4.93 10.28 -5.91
CA LEU A 66 5.83 11.43 -5.79
C LEU A 66 6.60 11.69 -7.09
N GLU A 67 7.11 10.64 -7.73
CA GLU A 67 7.95 10.71 -8.95
C GLU A 67 7.14 10.99 -10.23
N SER A 68 5.80 10.92 -10.19
CA SER A 68 4.94 11.07 -11.39
C SER A 68 3.86 12.15 -11.25
N CYS A 69 2.79 11.85 -10.54
CA CYS A 69 1.60 12.70 -10.43
C CYS A 69 1.94 13.97 -9.65
N LEU A 70 2.54 13.80 -8.47
CA LEU A 70 2.71 14.89 -7.52
C LEU A 70 3.76 15.90 -7.99
N ILE A 71 4.85 15.45 -8.61
CA ILE A 71 5.88 16.37 -9.14
C ILE A 71 5.32 17.28 -10.25
N THR A 72 4.35 16.78 -11.02
CA THR A 72 3.65 17.59 -12.02
C THR A 72 2.72 18.59 -11.35
N GLN A 73 1.94 18.14 -10.37
CA GLN A 73 1.04 19.01 -9.60
C GLN A 73 1.79 20.10 -8.83
N LEU A 74 2.97 19.81 -8.27
CA LEU A 74 3.82 20.80 -7.59
C LEU A 74 4.21 21.99 -8.49
N LYS A 75 4.21 21.83 -9.82
CA LYS A 75 4.49 22.92 -10.76
C LYS A 75 3.29 23.85 -10.98
N THR A 76 2.07 23.35 -10.80
CA THR A 76 0.83 24.08 -11.13
C THR A 76 -0.03 24.44 -9.92
N ASP A 77 0.03 23.63 -8.85
CA ASP A 77 -0.75 23.76 -7.62
C ASP A 77 0.04 23.18 -6.42
N LYS A 78 0.88 24.03 -5.82
CA LYS A 78 1.72 23.66 -4.67
C LYS A 78 0.88 23.37 -3.42
N GLU A 79 -0.15 24.17 -3.16
CA GLU A 79 -0.97 24.02 -1.97
C GLU A 79 -1.78 22.73 -2.00
N GLY A 80 -2.38 22.39 -3.15
CA GLY A 80 -3.09 21.13 -3.32
C GLY A 80 -2.16 19.92 -3.14
N ALA A 81 -0.96 19.96 -3.71
CA ALA A 81 0.04 18.90 -3.55
C ALA A 81 0.42 18.69 -2.06
N VAL A 82 0.62 19.78 -1.30
CA VAL A 82 0.92 19.69 0.14
C VAL A 82 -0.28 19.16 0.93
N LYS A 83 -1.50 19.64 0.64
CA LYS A 83 -2.73 19.16 1.30
C LYS A 83 -2.97 17.67 1.04
N GLU A 84 -2.69 17.19 -0.16
CA GLU A 84 -2.77 15.76 -0.49
C GLU A 84 -1.81 14.93 0.37
N LEU A 85 -0.55 15.35 0.51
CA LEU A 85 0.41 14.65 1.36
C LEU A 85 0.00 14.64 2.84
N LEU A 86 -0.47 15.77 3.37
CA LEU A 86 -0.96 15.84 4.75
C LEU A 86 -2.13 14.86 4.98
N LYS A 87 -3.03 14.74 3.99
CA LYS A 87 -4.13 13.76 4.03
C LYS A 87 -3.62 12.31 4.00
N ILE A 88 -2.67 11.97 3.13
CA ILE A 88 -2.10 10.62 3.04
C ILE A 88 -1.48 10.18 4.37
N TYR A 89 -0.84 11.10 5.08
CA TYR A 89 -0.20 10.85 6.37
C TYR A 89 -1.13 11.07 7.58
N ASN A 90 -2.42 11.36 7.36
CA ASN A 90 -3.40 11.65 8.42
C ASN A 90 -2.93 12.77 9.38
N MET A 91 -2.30 13.81 8.84
CA MET A 91 -1.77 14.96 9.58
C MET A 91 -2.65 16.21 9.39
N GLN A 92 -3.97 16.02 9.32
CA GLN A 92 -4.94 17.09 9.06
C GLN A 92 -5.46 17.69 10.37
#